data_AF-A0A1M7TLI2-F1
#
_entry.id   AF-A0A1M7TLI2-F1
#
_cell.length_a   1.000
_cell.length_b   1.000
_cell.length_c   1.000
_cell.angle_alpha   90.00
_cell.angle_beta   90.00
_cell.angle_gamma   90.00
#
_symmetry.space_group_name_H-M   'P 1'
#
loop_
_entity.id
_entity.type
_entity.pdbx_description
1 polymer ?
#
loop_
_entity_poly.entity_id
_entity_poly.type
_entity_poly.pdbx_seq_one_letter_code
_entity_poly.pdbx_strand_id
1 'polypeptide(L)'
;MSKLLPKSLYANLMEEARYRVEAMDAALSGRISLPDMILEELIYLQIRLLCEIVGLGCLIAHGDFTQHDLKKLRDEYDADKIIKSLTPLSATSFPEPVRIQVLPPGPGNPKGSVHIDEAPAGSALTKDEFLRLYGRTGNYLHRGKLRRLQSRPPYSAVNLTQATECAKKTLGLLDQHRIRSPDNLRHWYCALKGPDGKVMVFETLAPSSPP
;
A
#
# COMPACT_ATOMS: atom_id res chain seq x y z
N MET A 1 27.72 -3.25 -5.89
CA MET A 1 26.60 -3.13 -4.91
C MET A 1 25.96 -4.51 -4.78
N SER A 2 25.93 -5.10 -3.58
CA SER A 2 25.21 -6.35 -3.33
C SER A 2 23.71 -6.14 -3.61
N LYS A 3 23.09 -7.01 -4.41
CA LYS A 3 21.64 -6.97 -4.62
C LYS A 3 20.93 -7.20 -3.28
N LEU A 4 20.08 -6.26 -2.87
CA LEU A 4 19.20 -6.43 -1.70
C LEU A 4 18.29 -7.64 -1.93
N LEU A 5 18.03 -8.42 -0.89
CA LEU A 5 17.05 -9.50 -0.93
C LEU A 5 15.64 -8.92 -1.17
N PRO A 6 14.73 -9.62 -1.86
CA PRO A 6 13.38 -9.11 -2.17
C PRO A 6 12.63 -8.59 -0.93
N LYS A 7 12.68 -9.32 0.19
CA LYS A 7 12.07 -8.89 1.45
C LYS A 7 12.65 -7.57 1.97
N SER A 8 13.96 -7.36 1.86
CA SER A 8 14.60 -6.10 2.27
C SER A 8 14.21 -4.94 1.37
N LEU A 9 14.09 -5.19 0.06
CA LEU A 9 13.60 -4.18 -0.88
C LEU A 9 12.13 -3.80 -0.59
N TYR A 10 11.30 -4.80 -0.31
CA TYR A 10 9.92 -4.60 0.10
C TYR A 10 9.82 -3.79 1.40
N ALA A 11 10.60 -4.15 2.44
CA ALA A 11 10.64 -3.43 3.71
C ALA A 11 11.06 -1.96 3.53
N ASN A 12 12.07 -1.69 2.69
CA ASN A 12 12.48 -0.32 2.38
C ASN A 12 11.36 0.48 1.70
N LEU A 13 10.61 -0.15 0.81
CA LEU A 13 9.48 0.49 0.14
C LEU A 13 8.33 0.78 1.12
N MET A 14 8.07 -0.14 2.06
CA MET A 14 7.10 0.07 3.13
C MET A 14 7.56 1.16 4.12
N GLU A 15 8.86 1.35 4.31
CA GLU A 15 9.40 2.45 5.12
C GLU A 15 9.09 3.81 4.48
N GLU A 16 9.20 3.91 3.16
CA GLU A 16 8.73 5.08 2.41
C GLU A 16 7.21 5.28 2.60
N ALA A 17 6.42 4.20 2.51
CA ALA A 17 4.98 4.27 2.74
C ALA A 17 4.64 4.81 4.14
N ARG A 18 5.37 4.37 5.18
CA ARG A 18 5.22 4.85 6.56
C ARG A 18 5.39 6.37 6.64
N TYR A 19 6.48 6.91 6.09
CA TYR A 19 6.70 8.37 6.09
C TYR A 19 5.60 9.15 5.36
N ARG A 20 5.08 8.60 4.24
CA ARG A 20 3.98 9.22 3.49
C ARG A 20 2.67 9.23 4.27
N VAL A 21 2.36 8.13 4.96
CA VAL A 21 1.21 8.04 5.87
C VAL A 21 1.34 9.04 7.02
N GLU A 22 2.53 9.16 7.61
CA GLU A 22 2.78 10.13 8.69
C GLU A 22 2.64 11.58 8.21
N ALA A 23 3.09 11.89 7.00
CA ALA A 23 2.90 13.21 6.40
C ALA A 23 1.41 13.51 6.18
N MET A 24 0.63 12.54 5.70
CA MET A 24 -0.83 12.67 5.55
C MET A 24 -1.53 12.89 6.90
N ASP A 25 -1.17 12.10 7.92
CA ASP A 25 -1.73 12.23 9.25
C ASP A 25 -1.40 13.61 9.87
N ALA A 26 -0.16 14.08 9.74
CA ALA A 26 0.25 15.40 10.20
C ALA A 26 -0.52 16.53 9.50
N ALA A 27 -0.77 16.39 8.20
CA ALA A 27 -1.52 17.36 7.43
C ALA A 27 -3.02 17.36 7.79
N LEU A 28 -3.66 16.18 7.88
CA LEU A 28 -5.08 16.04 8.21
C LEU A 28 -5.42 16.39 9.66
N SER A 29 -4.48 16.17 10.60
CA SER A 29 -4.64 16.54 12.02
C SER A 29 -4.38 18.03 12.30
N GLY A 30 -4.02 18.81 11.28
CA GLY A 30 -3.70 20.24 11.44
C GLY A 30 -2.34 20.52 12.10
N ARG A 31 -1.48 19.51 12.25
CA ARG A 31 -0.08 19.69 12.71
C ARG A 31 0.76 20.47 11.70
N ILE A 32 0.34 20.48 10.43
CA ILE A 32 0.90 21.31 9.36
C ILE A 32 -0.19 22.27 8.89
N SER A 33 0.05 23.57 9.01
CA SER A 33 -0.88 24.58 8.50
C SER A 33 -0.66 24.79 7.01
N LEU A 34 -1.66 24.43 6.20
CA LEU A 34 -1.67 24.59 4.75
C LEU A 34 -3.01 25.19 4.32
N PRO A 35 -3.05 26.00 3.24
CA PRO A 35 -4.31 26.35 2.59
C PRO A 35 -5.05 25.07 2.17
N ASP A 36 -6.37 25.01 2.37
CA ASP A 36 -7.18 23.81 2.12
C ASP A 36 -6.94 23.18 0.75
N MET A 37 -6.74 24.02 -0.27
CA MET A 37 -6.44 23.59 -1.64
C MET A 37 -5.15 22.77 -1.70
N ILE A 38 -4.10 23.27 -1.07
CA ILE A 38 -2.79 22.65 -1.04
C ILE A 38 -2.84 21.39 -0.17
N LEU A 39 -3.63 21.42 0.90
CA LEU A 39 -3.88 20.25 1.73
C LEU A 39 -4.55 19.13 0.92
N GLU A 40 -5.62 19.41 0.19
CA GLU A 40 -6.30 18.40 -0.62
C GLU A 40 -5.37 17.82 -1.71
N GLU A 41 -4.63 18.68 -2.42
CA GLU A 41 -3.64 18.26 -3.41
C GLU A 41 -2.54 17.39 -2.80
N LEU A 42 -2.03 17.76 -1.61
CA LEU A 42 -1.04 16.97 -0.89
C LEU A 42 -1.59 15.58 -0.56
N ILE A 43 -2.81 15.48 -0.04
CA ILE A 43 -3.39 14.18 0.33
C ILE A 43 -3.57 13.28 -0.89
N TYR A 44 -4.12 13.79 -2.00
CA TYR A 44 -4.24 12.99 -3.22
C TYR A 44 -2.88 12.61 -3.82
N LEU A 45 -1.88 13.47 -3.73
CA LEU A 45 -0.51 13.15 -4.16
C LEU A 45 0.07 12.01 -3.34
N GLN A 46 -0.04 12.07 -2.01
CA GLN A 46 0.47 10.99 -1.16
C GLN A 46 -0.27 9.69 -1.40
N ILE A 47 -1.60 9.72 -1.55
CA ILE A 47 -2.38 8.51 -1.90
C ILE A 47 -1.91 7.92 -3.23
N ARG A 48 -1.67 8.75 -4.26
CA ARG A 48 -1.18 8.27 -5.54
C ARG A 48 0.16 7.56 -5.41
N LEU A 49 1.09 8.14 -4.67
CA LEU A 49 2.43 7.57 -4.46
C LEU A 49 2.37 6.30 -3.59
N LEU A 50 1.46 6.23 -2.62
CA LEU A 50 1.16 5.00 -1.89
C LEU A 50 0.61 3.91 -2.81
N CYS A 51 -0.24 4.24 -3.79
CA CYS A 51 -0.67 3.29 -4.79
C CYS A 51 0.50 2.76 -5.65
N GLU A 52 1.43 3.63 -6.05
CA GLU A 52 2.64 3.22 -6.78
C GLU A 52 3.52 2.29 -5.92
N ILE A 53 3.69 2.61 -4.63
CA ILE A 53 4.35 1.73 -3.65
C ILE A 53 3.65 0.36 -3.56
N VAL A 54 2.33 0.31 -3.47
CA VAL A 54 1.59 -0.96 -3.46
C VAL A 54 1.87 -1.76 -4.74
N GLY A 55 1.78 -1.11 -5.91
CA GLY A 55 2.06 -1.77 -7.20
C GLY A 55 3.47 -2.38 -7.25
N LEU A 56 4.48 -1.58 -6.91
CA LEU A 56 5.88 -2.03 -6.87
C LEU A 56 6.11 -3.11 -5.80
N GLY A 57 5.49 -2.97 -4.63
CA GLY A 57 5.52 -3.95 -3.55
C GLY A 57 4.97 -5.30 -4.00
N CYS A 58 3.88 -5.29 -4.78
CA CYS A 58 3.38 -6.49 -5.41
C CYS A 58 4.39 -7.09 -6.38
N LEU A 59 5.02 -6.33 -7.26
CA LEU A 59 6.06 -6.87 -8.16
C LEU A 59 7.21 -7.54 -7.38
N ILE A 60 7.65 -6.92 -6.28
CA ILE A 60 8.74 -7.44 -5.45
C ILE A 60 8.33 -8.75 -4.76
N ALA A 61 7.12 -8.81 -4.20
CA ALA A 61 6.62 -10.00 -3.52
C ALA A 61 6.37 -11.17 -4.48
N HIS A 62 6.00 -10.86 -5.73
CA HIS A 62 5.66 -11.87 -6.71
C HIS A 62 6.89 -12.48 -7.39
N GLY A 63 7.98 -11.71 -7.59
CA GLY A 63 9.38 -12.15 -7.78
C GLY A 63 9.72 -13.08 -8.96
N ASP A 64 8.87 -14.05 -9.27
CA ASP A 64 9.00 -15.12 -10.25
C ASP A 64 8.28 -14.77 -11.56
N PHE A 65 8.56 -13.57 -12.08
CA PHE A 65 8.26 -13.28 -13.46
C PHE A 65 9.32 -13.94 -14.34
N THR A 66 8.91 -14.57 -15.44
CA THR A 66 9.87 -15.00 -16.45
C THR A 66 10.72 -13.79 -16.88
N GLN A 67 12.00 -14.00 -17.26
CA GLN A 67 12.89 -12.89 -17.62
C GLN A 67 12.33 -11.95 -18.70
N HIS A 68 11.39 -12.44 -19.51
CA HIS A 68 10.69 -11.67 -20.54
C HIS A 68 9.67 -10.69 -19.95
N ASP A 69 8.91 -11.09 -18.92
CA ASP A 69 7.89 -10.25 -18.28
C ASP A 69 8.53 -9.22 -17.33
N LEU A 70 9.64 -9.59 -16.66
CA LEU A 70 10.45 -8.64 -15.87
C LEU A 70 10.96 -7.48 -16.70
N LYS A 71 11.41 -7.69 -17.94
CA LYS A 71 11.95 -6.59 -18.76
C LYS A 71 10.89 -5.54 -19.08
N LYS A 72 9.64 -5.94 -19.30
CA LYS A 72 8.55 -5.00 -19.59
C LYS A 72 8.00 -4.34 -18.32
N LEU A 73 7.95 -5.07 -17.21
CA LEU A 73 7.39 -4.57 -15.95
C LEU A 73 8.40 -3.77 -15.11
N ARG A 74 9.70 -3.99 -15.27
CA ARG A 74 10.73 -3.26 -14.50
C ARG A 74 10.79 -1.77 -14.84
N ASP A 75 10.40 -1.41 -16.06
CA ASP A 75 10.35 -0.02 -16.51
C ASP A 75 8.93 0.58 -16.38
N GLU A 76 7.95 -0.21 -15.96
CA GLU A 76 6.58 0.24 -15.75
C GLU A 76 6.41 0.75 -14.32
N TYR A 77 6.03 2.02 -14.19
CA TYR A 77 5.74 2.68 -12.92
C TYR A 77 4.23 2.89 -12.71
N ASP A 78 3.42 2.62 -13.73
CA ASP A 78 1.98 2.80 -13.66
C ASP A 78 1.34 1.69 -12.82
N ALA A 79 0.92 2.02 -11.59
CA ALA A 79 0.30 1.09 -10.66
C ALA A 79 -0.91 0.35 -11.26
N ASP A 80 -1.70 1.01 -12.12
CA ASP A 80 -2.85 0.37 -12.78
C ASP A 80 -2.40 -0.77 -13.68
N LYS A 81 -1.39 -0.52 -14.54
CA LYS A 81 -0.86 -1.54 -15.44
C LYS A 81 -0.15 -2.66 -14.68
N ILE A 82 0.60 -2.33 -13.64
CA ILE A 82 1.25 -3.30 -12.77
C ILE A 82 0.19 -4.22 -12.15
N ILE A 83 -0.78 -3.66 -11.42
CA ILE A 83 -1.80 -4.45 -10.74
C ILE A 83 -2.67 -5.25 -11.72
N LYS A 84 -2.96 -4.69 -12.91
CA LYS A 84 -3.66 -5.42 -13.98
C LYS A 84 -2.84 -6.58 -14.52
N SER A 85 -1.53 -6.41 -14.74
CA SER A 85 -0.63 -7.49 -15.20
C SER A 85 -0.44 -8.60 -14.18
N LEU A 86 -0.68 -8.34 -12.89
CA LEU A 86 -0.67 -9.34 -11.83
C LEU A 86 -1.97 -10.17 -11.78
N THR A 87 -3.06 -9.68 -12.38
CA THR A 87 -4.39 -10.31 -12.33
C THR A 87 -4.44 -11.75 -12.86
N PRO A 88 -3.71 -12.14 -13.93
CA PRO A 88 -3.67 -13.52 -14.38
C PRO A 88 -2.96 -14.48 -13.40
N LEU A 89 -2.18 -13.97 -12.43
CA LEU A 89 -1.24 -14.77 -11.63
C LEU A 89 -1.84 -15.29 -10.31
N SER A 90 -2.88 -14.68 -9.75
CA SER A 90 -3.80 -15.23 -8.74
C SER A 90 -4.66 -14.13 -8.11
N ALA A 91 -5.85 -14.46 -7.61
CA ALA A 91 -6.67 -13.54 -6.81
C ALA A 91 -5.96 -13.08 -5.52
N THR A 92 -4.95 -13.82 -5.06
CA THR A 92 -4.15 -13.59 -3.85
C THR A 92 -2.96 -12.64 -4.06
N SER A 93 -2.83 -12.04 -5.25
CA SER A 93 -1.67 -11.21 -5.62
C SER A 93 -1.72 -9.75 -5.13
N PHE A 94 -2.78 -9.36 -4.44
CA PHE A 94 -2.97 -8.02 -3.89
C PHE A 94 -2.82 -8.06 -2.35
N PRO A 95 -2.32 -6.99 -1.69
CA PRO A 95 -2.23 -6.97 -0.24
C PRO A 95 -3.60 -7.20 0.40
N GLU A 96 -3.61 -8.00 1.46
CA GLU A 96 -4.79 -8.30 2.26
C GLU A 96 -4.62 -7.68 3.64
N PRO A 97 -5.56 -6.85 4.10
CA PRO A 97 -5.47 -6.25 5.43
C PRO A 97 -5.60 -7.33 6.51
N VAL A 98 -4.72 -7.29 7.51
CA VAL A 98 -4.75 -8.20 8.66
C VAL A 98 -4.57 -7.43 9.95
N ARG A 99 -4.77 -8.08 11.09
CA ARG A 99 -4.35 -7.58 12.41
C ARG A 99 -3.26 -8.47 12.94
N ILE A 100 -2.10 -7.87 13.21
CA ILE A 100 -0.91 -8.52 13.74
C ILE A 100 -0.78 -8.12 15.20
N GLN A 101 -0.88 -9.09 16.09
CA GLN A 101 -0.66 -8.89 17.52
C GLN A 101 0.62 -9.61 17.94
N VAL A 102 1.61 -8.85 18.40
CA VAL A 102 2.86 -9.41 18.91
C VAL A 102 2.74 -9.54 20.43
N LEU A 103 2.71 -10.79 20.92
CA LEU A 103 2.69 -11.11 22.34
C LEU A 103 4.14 -11.37 22.79
N PRO A 104 4.66 -10.60 23.77
CA PRO A 104 6.03 -10.78 24.25
C PRO A 104 6.20 -12.10 25.01
N PRO A 105 7.46 -12.56 25.19
CA PRO A 105 7.75 -13.70 26.04
C PRO A 105 7.20 -13.54 27.46
N GLY A 106 6.69 -14.64 28.03
CA GLY A 106 6.16 -14.67 29.40
C GLY A 106 6.17 -16.06 30.03
N PRO A 107 5.74 -16.19 31.30
CA PRO A 107 5.82 -17.44 32.07
C PRO A 107 5.12 -18.66 31.43
N GLY A 108 4.17 -18.44 30.52
CA GLY A 108 3.50 -19.49 29.73
C GLY A 108 3.83 -19.49 28.24
N ASN A 109 4.68 -18.56 27.77
CA ASN A 109 5.12 -18.46 26.39
C ASN A 109 6.55 -17.92 26.32
N PRO A 110 7.58 -18.75 26.56
CA PRO A 110 8.97 -18.29 26.69
C PRO A 110 9.56 -17.66 25.43
N LYS A 111 8.92 -17.83 24.26
CA LYS A 111 9.38 -17.28 22.98
C LYS A 111 8.53 -16.10 22.49
N GLY A 112 7.42 -15.79 23.17
CA GLY A 112 6.41 -14.89 22.63
C GLY A 112 5.66 -15.54 21.46
N SER A 113 4.65 -14.84 20.93
CA SER A 113 3.89 -15.31 19.77
C SER A 113 3.43 -14.14 18.91
N VAL A 114 3.14 -14.42 17.65
CA VAL A 114 2.50 -13.47 16.74
C VAL A 114 1.16 -14.05 16.35
N HIS A 115 0.07 -13.33 16.64
CA HIS A 115 -1.27 -13.71 16.25
C HIS A 115 -1.70 -12.87 15.06
N ILE A 116 -2.33 -13.51 14.08
CA ILE A 116 -2.78 -12.88 12.85
C ILE A 116 -4.28 -13.12 12.73
N ASP A 117 -5.05 -12.05 12.77
CA ASP A 117 -6.50 -12.07 12.55
C ASP A 117 -6.83 -11.36 11.23
N GLU A 118 -7.99 -11.69 10.65
CA GLU A 118 -8.53 -10.93 9.53
C GLU A 118 -8.92 -9.51 9.98
N ALA A 119 -8.67 -8.51 9.14
CA ALA A 119 -9.11 -7.16 9.42
C ALA A 119 -10.64 -7.03 9.29
N PRO A 120 -11.28 -6.05 9.96
CA PRO A 120 -12.72 -5.83 9.84
C PRO A 120 -13.13 -5.61 8.38
N ALA A 121 -14.24 -6.23 7.96
CA ALA A 121 -14.76 -6.07 6.61
C ALA A 121 -15.00 -4.58 6.29
N GLY A 122 -14.57 -4.15 5.10
CA GLY A 122 -14.72 -2.77 4.62
C GLY A 122 -13.74 -1.75 5.23
N SER A 123 -12.79 -2.19 6.08
CA SER A 123 -11.78 -1.29 6.68
C SER A 123 -10.68 -0.86 5.69
N ALA A 124 -10.51 -1.58 4.59
CA ALA A 124 -9.43 -1.38 3.61
C ALA A 124 -9.95 -1.31 2.18
N LEU A 125 -9.09 -0.87 1.26
CA LEU A 125 -9.34 -0.95 -0.17
C LEU A 125 -9.33 -2.41 -0.65
N THR A 126 -10.38 -2.80 -1.36
CA THR A 126 -10.30 -3.93 -2.29
C THR A 126 -9.42 -3.56 -3.49
N LYS A 127 -8.95 -4.57 -4.24
CA LYS A 127 -8.20 -4.35 -5.49
C LYS A 127 -8.94 -3.44 -6.48
N ASP A 128 -10.26 -3.61 -6.64
CA ASP A 128 -11.05 -2.79 -7.55
C ASP A 128 -11.21 -1.35 -7.06
N GLU A 129 -11.40 -1.16 -5.75
CA GLU A 129 -11.40 0.18 -5.16
C GLU A 129 -10.04 0.86 -5.29
N PHE A 130 -8.95 0.10 -5.15
CA PHE A 130 -7.59 0.58 -5.38
C PHE A 130 -7.40 1.09 -6.81
N LEU A 131 -7.81 0.33 -7.83
CA LEU A 131 -7.68 0.75 -9.23
C LEU A 131 -8.50 2.02 -9.51
N ARG A 132 -9.73 2.09 -8.97
CA ARG A 132 -10.56 3.31 -9.05
C ARG A 132 -9.91 4.50 -8.36
N LEU A 133 -9.32 4.29 -7.18
CA LEU A 133 -8.65 5.34 -6.41
C LEU A 133 -7.40 5.86 -7.12
N TYR A 134 -6.59 4.98 -7.68
CA TYR A 134 -5.40 5.35 -8.44
C TYR A 134 -5.77 6.19 -9.68
N GLY A 135 -6.79 5.79 -10.44
CA GLY A 135 -7.31 6.58 -11.55
C GLY A 135 -7.85 7.94 -11.10
N ARG A 136 -8.58 7.99 -9.98
CA ARG A 136 -9.12 9.24 -9.41
C ARG A 136 -8.03 10.20 -8.97
N THR A 137 -7.02 9.73 -8.24
CA THR A 137 -5.90 10.57 -7.76
C THR A 137 -5.11 11.13 -8.94
N GLY A 138 -4.86 10.33 -9.99
CA GLY A 138 -4.27 10.81 -11.23
C GLY A 138 -5.11 11.92 -11.88
N ASN A 139 -6.41 11.68 -12.07
CA ASN A 139 -7.31 12.67 -12.67
C ASN A 139 -7.40 13.97 -11.87
N TYR A 140 -7.34 13.89 -10.53
CA TYR A 140 -7.37 15.07 -9.65
C TYR A 140 -6.07 15.90 -9.78
N LEU A 141 -4.92 15.23 -9.80
CA LEU A 141 -3.61 15.89 -9.86
C LEU A 141 -3.32 16.44 -11.27
N HIS A 142 -3.84 15.81 -12.32
CA HIS A 142 -3.72 16.32 -13.68
C HIS A 142 -4.62 17.55 -13.88
N ARG A 143 -4.03 18.66 -14.35
CA ARG A 143 -4.78 19.88 -14.73
C ARG A 143 -5.69 19.68 -15.94
N GLY A 144 -5.58 18.54 -16.61
CA GLY A 144 -6.39 18.17 -17.76
C GLY A 144 -5.99 18.93 -19.03
N LYS A 145 -6.87 18.88 -20.03
CA LYS A 145 -6.69 19.55 -21.31
C LYS A 145 -7.13 21.02 -21.21
N LEU A 146 -6.52 21.90 -22.01
CA LEU A 146 -6.83 23.33 -22.06
C LEU A 146 -8.34 23.63 -22.18
N ARG A 147 -9.06 22.87 -23.00
CA ARG A 147 -10.52 22.97 -23.16
C ARG A 147 -11.31 22.81 -21.85
N ARG A 148 -10.83 21.99 -20.90
CA ARG A 148 -11.46 21.83 -19.58
C ARG A 148 -11.11 22.96 -18.62
N LEU A 149 -9.97 23.63 -18.81
CA LEU A 149 -9.59 24.80 -18.01
C LEU A 149 -10.51 25.99 -18.31
N GLN A 150 -10.89 26.17 -19.57
CA GLN A 150 -11.79 27.24 -20.01
C GLN A 150 -13.20 27.16 -19.40
N SER A 151 -13.65 25.96 -19.04
CA SER A 151 -14.94 25.71 -18.41
C SER A 151 -14.84 25.42 -16.91
N ARG A 152 -13.65 25.56 -16.31
CA ARG A 152 -13.46 25.24 -14.89
C ARG A 152 -14.04 26.39 -14.06
N PRO A 153 -14.95 26.11 -13.11
CA PRO A 153 -15.42 27.15 -12.21
C PRO A 153 -14.25 27.72 -11.39
N PRO A 154 -14.36 28.96 -10.88
CA PRO A 154 -13.45 29.49 -9.88
C PRO A 154 -13.28 28.49 -8.74
N TYR A 155 -12.10 28.48 -8.12
CA TYR A 155 -11.81 27.52 -7.05
C TYR A 155 -12.88 27.61 -5.97
N SER A 156 -13.65 26.52 -5.80
CA SER A 156 -14.70 26.41 -4.80
C SER A 156 -14.13 25.89 -3.48
N ALA A 157 -14.93 25.96 -2.42
CA ALA A 157 -14.59 25.35 -1.14
C ALA A 157 -14.15 23.89 -1.31
N VAL A 158 -13.04 23.55 -0.68
CA VAL A 158 -12.42 22.23 -0.71
C VAL A 158 -13.27 21.26 0.12
N ASN A 159 -13.50 20.05 -0.41
CA ASN A 159 -14.18 18.99 0.33
C ASN A 159 -13.18 17.92 0.78
N LEU A 160 -12.55 18.16 1.93
CA LEU A 160 -11.59 17.22 2.52
C LEU A 160 -12.21 15.89 2.96
N THR A 161 -13.54 15.78 3.03
CA THR A 161 -14.23 14.53 3.42
C THR A 161 -13.80 13.38 2.52
N GLN A 162 -13.85 13.60 1.21
CA GLN A 162 -13.55 12.56 0.24
C GLN A 162 -12.06 12.16 0.24
N ALA A 163 -11.17 13.13 0.45
CA ALA A 163 -9.74 12.89 0.57
C ALA A 163 -9.42 12.11 1.86
N THR A 164 -10.06 12.47 2.97
CA THR A 164 -9.93 11.80 4.27
C THR A 164 -10.43 10.36 4.25
N GLU A 165 -11.56 10.10 3.60
CA GLU A 165 -12.08 8.74 3.43
C GLU A 165 -11.14 7.86 2.61
N CYS A 166 -10.61 8.40 1.51
CA CYS A 166 -9.62 7.70 0.69
C CYS A 166 -8.32 7.43 1.47
N ALA A 167 -7.85 8.41 2.26
CA ALA A 167 -6.71 8.25 3.14
C ALA A 167 -6.93 7.12 4.15
N LYS A 168 -8.08 7.11 4.84
CA LYS A 168 -8.45 6.06 5.81
C LYS A 168 -8.46 4.66 5.19
N LYS A 169 -9.08 4.49 4.02
CA LYS A 169 -9.11 3.18 3.35
C LYS A 169 -7.72 2.74 2.85
N THR A 170 -6.91 3.68 2.39
CA THR A 170 -5.52 3.40 1.97
C THR A 170 -4.69 2.95 3.16
N LEU A 171 -4.82 3.63 4.31
CA LEU A 171 -4.18 3.23 5.56
C LEU A 171 -4.71 1.88 6.05
N GLY A 172 -6.01 1.62 5.98
CA GLY A 172 -6.58 0.33 6.37
C GLY A 172 -6.04 -0.84 5.54
N LEU A 173 -5.61 -0.60 4.31
CA LEU A 173 -4.91 -1.60 3.50
C LEU A 173 -3.43 -1.76 3.90
N LEU A 174 -2.73 -0.67 4.19
CA LEU A 174 -1.28 -0.68 4.35
C LEU A 174 -0.80 -0.87 5.79
N ASP A 175 -1.55 -0.42 6.79
CA ASP A 175 -1.11 -0.37 8.20
C ASP A 175 -0.57 -1.72 8.66
N GLN A 176 -1.38 -2.77 8.45
CA GLN A 176 -1.02 -4.15 8.73
C GLN A 176 -1.60 -5.02 7.63
N HIS A 177 -0.74 -5.73 6.91
CA HIS A 177 -1.17 -6.49 5.74
C HIS A 177 -0.33 -7.73 5.50
N ARG A 178 -0.93 -8.66 4.78
CA ARG A 178 -0.30 -9.84 4.20
C ARG A 178 -0.17 -9.64 2.70
N ILE A 179 0.96 -10.08 2.14
CA ILE A 179 1.09 -10.34 0.71
C ILE A 179 1.62 -11.76 0.49
N ARG A 180 1.08 -12.44 -0.53
CA ARG A 180 1.36 -13.85 -0.82
C ARG A 180 2.16 -13.95 -2.13
N SER A 181 3.06 -14.92 -2.22
CA SER A 181 3.68 -15.30 -3.49
C SER A 181 2.66 -15.93 -4.44
N PRO A 182 2.94 -16.01 -5.76
CA PRO A 182 2.00 -16.56 -6.74
C PRO A 182 1.57 -18.01 -6.44
N ASP A 183 2.48 -18.81 -5.90
CA ASP A 183 2.26 -20.21 -5.49
C ASP A 183 1.60 -20.34 -4.11
N ASN A 184 1.32 -19.22 -3.44
CA ASN A 184 0.79 -19.14 -2.08
C ASN A 184 1.66 -19.83 -1.00
N LEU A 185 2.93 -20.14 -1.31
CA LEU A 185 3.84 -20.82 -0.39
C LEU A 185 4.59 -19.86 0.53
N ARG A 186 4.86 -18.63 0.09
CA ARG A 186 5.53 -17.59 0.89
C ARG A 186 4.54 -16.49 1.23
N HIS A 187 4.38 -16.18 2.50
CA HIS A 187 3.58 -15.05 2.97
C HIS A 187 4.49 -14.05 3.67
N TRP A 188 4.43 -12.80 3.25
CA TRP A 188 4.99 -11.69 4.00
C TRP A 188 3.90 -11.01 4.79
N TYR A 189 4.17 -10.78 6.06
CA TYR A 189 3.35 -9.98 6.95
C TYR A 189 4.09 -8.70 7.25
N CYS A 190 3.43 -7.58 7.01
CA CYS A 190 3.98 -6.25 7.20
C CYS A 190 3.13 -5.48 8.21
N ALA A 191 3.80 -4.78 9.12
CA ALA A 191 3.22 -3.70 9.91
C ALA A 191 4.02 -2.43 9.63
N LEU A 192 3.35 -1.35 9.21
CA LEU A 192 4.03 -0.06 9.01
C LEU A 192 4.62 0.49 10.31
N LYS A 193 4.01 0.14 11.45
CA LYS A 193 4.48 0.52 12.77
C LYS A 193 4.55 -0.70 13.69
N GLY A 194 5.73 -1.31 13.74
CA GLY A 194 6.08 -2.35 14.69
C GLY A 194 6.26 -1.82 16.12
N PRO A 195 6.62 -2.71 17.07
CA PRO A 195 6.77 -2.35 18.48
C PRO A 195 7.80 -1.24 18.76
N ASP A 196 8.83 -1.11 17.91
CA ASP A 196 9.87 -0.07 17.99
C ASP A 196 9.54 1.19 17.18
N GLY A 197 8.33 1.25 16.60
CA GLY A 197 7.88 2.35 15.74
C GLY A 197 8.38 2.28 14.29
N LYS A 198 9.13 1.24 13.90
CA LYS A 198 9.64 1.05 12.53
C LYS A 198 8.81 0.05 11.76
N VAL A 199 9.02 -0.01 10.44
CA VAL A 199 8.42 -1.06 9.62
C VAL A 199 8.93 -2.43 10.07
N MET A 200 8.00 -3.35 10.29
CA MET A 200 8.27 -4.75 10.59
C MET A 200 7.77 -5.62 9.44
N VAL A 201 8.66 -6.41 8.83
CA VAL A 201 8.30 -7.42 7.82
C VAL A 201 8.85 -8.77 8.24
N PHE A 202 7.97 -9.75 8.41
CA PHE A 202 8.36 -11.14 8.63
C PHE A 202 7.77 -12.06 7.57
N GLU A 203 8.42 -13.20 7.38
CA GLU A 203 8.07 -14.18 6.36
C GLU A 203 7.64 -15.47 7.06
N THR A 204 6.60 -16.09 6.54
CA THR A 204 6.21 -17.45 6.88
C THR A 204 6.09 -18.28 5.61
N LEU A 205 6.40 -19.56 5.70
CA LEU A 205 6.07 -20.52 4.67
C LEU A 205 4.72 -21.15 5.02
N ALA A 206 3.82 -21.24 4.04
CA ALA A 206 2.61 -22.04 4.21
C ALA A 206 3.04 -23.48 4.57
N PRO A 207 2.36 -24.15 5.52
CA PRO A 207 2.66 -25.54 5.80
C PRO A 207 2.52 -26.31 4.49
N SER A 208 3.57 -27.02 4.08
CA SER A 208 3.49 -27.99 2.99
C SER A 208 2.31 -28.90 3.31
N SER A 209 1.31 -28.98 2.41
CA SER A 209 0.26 -29.98 2.52
C SER A 209 0.92 -31.31 2.88
N PRO A 210 0.46 -32.03 3.92
CA PRO A 210 0.99 -33.36 4.18
C PRO A 210 0.81 -34.20 2.90
N PRO A 211 1.79 -35.06 2.56
CA PRO A 211 1.71 -35.94 1.39
C PRO A 211 0.49 -36.86 1.45
#